data_AF-A0A8S9MVZ2-F1
#
_entry.id   AF-A0A8S9MVZ2-F1
#
_cell.length_a   1.000
_cell.length_b   1.000
_cell.length_c   1.000
_cell.angle_alpha   90.00
_cell.angle_beta   90.00
_cell.angle_gamma   90.00
#
_symmetry.space_group_name_H-M   'P 1'
#
loop_
_entity.id
_entity.type
_entity.pdbx_description
1 polymer ?
#
loop_
_entity_poly.entity_id
_entity_poly.type
_entity_poly.pdbx_seq_one_letter_code
_entity_poly.pdbx_strand_id
1 'polypeptide(L)'
;MTYVQHMNSSKYCLCPMGYEVNSPRIVEAIYYECVPVIIPDNFVLPFSELLDWSAFSVVVLEKEIPRLKEILLEIPMRRYLEMQMNVKMVQKHFLWSTKPGRYDVFHMILHSIWFNLLNQNQTSSDRVPDS
;
A
#
# COMPACT_ATOMS: atom_id res chain seq x y z
N MET A 1 27.64 -1.66 -3.36
CA MET A 1 26.25 -1.18 -3.52
C MET A 1 25.63 -1.04 -2.13
N THR A 2 24.90 0.03 -1.85
CA THR A 2 24.19 0.23 -0.57
C THR A 2 22.75 -0.27 -0.66
N TYR A 3 22.09 -0.47 0.48
CA TYR A 3 20.66 -0.82 0.53
C TYR A 3 19.79 0.16 -0.27
N VAL A 4 20.02 1.47 -0.10
CA VAL A 4 19.32 2.54 -0.83
C VAL A 4 19.49 2.41 -2.35
N GLN A 5 20.71 2.07 -2.80
CA GLN A 5 20.96 1.87 -4.24
C GLN A 5 20.22 0.66 -4.79
N HIS A 6 20.09 -0.43 -4.02
CA HIS A 6 19.30 -1.58 -4.42
C HIS A 6 17.81 -1.26 -4.51
N MET A 7 17.25 -0.54 -3.53
CA MET A 7 15.84 -0.15 -3.55
C MET A 7 15.52 0.75 -4.75
N ASN A 8 16.31 1.82 -4.96
CA ASN A 8 16.10 2.76 -6.07
C ASN A 8 16.28 2.16 -7.47
N SER A 9 17.05 1.07 -7.60
CA SER A 9 17.26 0.40 -8.89
C SER A 9 16.34 -0.80 -9.12
N SER A 10 15.58 -1.20 -8.11
CA SER A 10 14.65 -2.32 -8.20
C SER A 10 13.33 -1.88 -8.84
N LYS A 11 12.81 -2.70 -9.76
CA LYS A 11 11.47 -2.49 -10.33
C LYS A 11 10.37 -2.80 -9.32
N TYR A 12 10.52 -3.94 -8.64
CA TYR A 12 9.52 -4.54 -7.77
C TYR A 12 10.13 -4.79 -6.40
N CYS A 13 9.40 -4.43 -5.33
CA CYS A 13 9.84 -4.63 -3.95
C CYS A 13 8.86 -5.57 -3.25
N LEU A 14 9.35 -6.74 -2.87
CA LEU A 14 8.52 -7.76 -2.22
C LEU A 14 8.15 -7.30 -0.82
N CYS A 15 6.85 -7.29 -0.54
CA CYS A 15 6.24 -6.89 0.71
C CYS A 15 5.45 -8.08 1.32
N PRO A 16 6.14 -9.15 1.79
CA PRO A 16 5.49 -10.22 2.53
C PRO A 16 5.13 -9.77 3.95
N MET A 17 4.20 -10.50 4.58
CA MET A 17 3.76 -10.33 5.98
C MET A 17 4.93 -10.14 6.94
N GLY A 18 5.95 -10.99 6.81
CA GLY A 18 6.94 -11.14 7.86
C GLY A 18 6.32 -11.74 9.12
N TYR A 19 6.96 -11.53 10.27
CA TYR A 19 6.50 -12.07 11.56
C TYR A 19 5.89 -10.99 12.46
N GLU A 20 6.22 -9.72 12.21
CA GLU A 20 5.79 -8.58 12.99
C GLU A 20 4.93 -7.64 12.15
N VAL A 21 3.84 -7.16 12.74
CA VAL A 21 2.84 -6.28 12.08
C VAL A 21 3.36 -4.88 11.74
N ASN A 22 4.56 -4.50 12.21
CA ASN A 22 5.12 -3.15 12.08
C ASN A 22 6.20 -3.04 10.99
N SER A 23 6.16 -3.89 9.96
CA SER A 23 7.19 -3.86 8.95
C SER A 23 7.13 -2.60 8.07
N PRO A 24 8.24 -1.87 7.89
CA PRO A 24 8.25 -0.67 7.06
C PRO A 24 8.27 -0.99 5.54
N ARG A 25 8.29 -2.26 5.13
CA ARG A 25 8.51 -2.69 3.72
C ARG A 25 7.66 -1.97 2.70
N ILE A 26 6.35 -1.84 2.96
CA ILE A 26 5.42 -1.17 2.05
C ILE A 26 5.77 0.33 1.94
N VAL A 27 6.02 0.97 3.07
CA VAL A 27 6.38 2.40 3.13
C VAL A 27 7.74 2.64 2.47
N GLU A 28 8.73 1.77 2.71
CA GLU A 28 10.05 1.83 2.08
C GLU A 28 9.98 1.64 0.56
N ALA A 29 9.17 0.67 0.08
CA ALA A 29 8.96 0.47 -1.35
C ALA A 29 8.40 1.75 -2.01
N ILE A 30 7.38 2.36 -1.39
CA ILE A 30 6.80 3.62 -1.86
C ILE A 30 7.82 4.79 -1.78
N TYR A 31 8.59 4.87 -0.69
CA TYR A 31 9.60 5.90 -0.48
C TYR A 31 10.70 5.86 -1.55
N TYR A 32 11.10 4.67 -1.99
CA TYR A 32 12.12 4.49 -3.02
C TYR A 32 11.54 4.28 -4.44
N GLU A 33 10.27 4.65 -4.67
CA GLU A 33 9.60 4.58 -5.97
C GLU A 33 9.62 3.17 -6.61
N CYS A 34 9.67 2.14 -5.77
CA CYS A 34 9.69 0.73 -6.14
C CYS A 34 8.27 0.17 -6.07
N VAL A 35 7.79 -0.48 -7.14
CA VAL A 35 6.41 -1.00 -7.19
C VAL A 35 6.24 -2.09 -6.11
N PRO A 36 5.36 -1.88 -5.11
CA PRO A 36 5.15 -2.87 -4.06
C PRO A 36 4.54 -4.15 -4.64
N VAL A 37 5.12 -5.29 -4.30
CA VAL A 37 4.54 -6.60 -4.55
C VAL A 37 4.02 -7.16 -3.23
N ILE A 38 2.73 -7.02 -3.03
CA ILE A 38 2.03 -7.47 -1.84
C ILE A 38 1.83 -8.97 -1.97
N ILE A 39 2.44 -9.72 -1.07
CA ILE A 39 2.19 -11.15 -0.95
C ILE A 39 1.20 -11.26 0.20
N PRO A 40 -0.02 -11.80 -0.04
CA PRO A 40 -1.18 -11.59 0.79
C PRO A 40 -0.89 -12.06 2.19
N ASP A 41 -0.66 -11.04 2.97
CA ASP A 41 -0.80 -11.01 4.38
C ASP A 41 -2.28 -10.70 4.66
N ASN A 42 -2.85 -11.14 5.78
CA ASN A 42 -4.18 -10.71 6.24
C ASN A 42 -4.15 -9.24 6.72
N PHE A 43 -3.38 -8.41 6.03
CA PHE A 43 -3.01 -7.06 6.38
C PHE A 43 -3.88 -6.08 5.62
N VAL A 44 -4.54 -5.20 6.36
CA VAL A 44 -5.28 -4.09 5.78
C VAL A 44 -4.26 -3.07 5.29
N LEU A 45 -4.22 -2.86 3.97
CA LEU A 45 -3.31 -1.89 3.38
C LEU A 45 -3.64 -0.48 3.89
N PRO A 46 -2.62 0.33 4.22
CA PRO A 46 -2.84 1.67 4.75
C PRO A 46 -3.60 2.53 3.75
N PHE A 47 -4.60 3.24 4.24
CA PHE A 47 -5.45 4.13 3.45
C PHE A 47 -6.17 3.42 2.29
N SER A 48 -6.47 2.13 2.41
CA SER A 48 -7.18 1.35 1.37
C SER A 48 -8.59 1.87 1.08
N GLU A 49 -9.18 2.63 1.99
CA GLU A 49 -10.43 3.37 1.82
C GLU A 49 -10.27 4.64 0.96
N LEU A 50 -9.05 5.13 0.76
CA LEU A 50 -8.73 6.34 -0.01
C LEU A 50 -7.92 6.06 -1.29
N LEU A 51 -7.11 5.01 -1.28
CA LEU A 51 -6.15 4.70 -2.34
C LEU A 51 -6.51 3.38 -3.02
N ASP A 52 -6.64 3.43 -4.34
CA ASP A 52 -6.73 2.22 -5.17
C ASP A 52 -5.33 1.59 -5.32
N TRP A 53 -5.03 0.64 -4.44
CA TRP A 53 -3.76 -0.11 -4.46
C TRP A 53 -3.52 -0.87 -5.76
N SER A 54 -4.58 -1.26 -6.49
CA SER A 54 -4.43 -1.96 -7.77
C SER A 54 -3.80 -1.09 -8.86
N ALA A 55 -3.83 0.24 -8.70
CA ALA A 55 -3.25 1.19 -9.63
C ALA A 55 -1.72 1.30 -9.50
N PHE A 56 -1.12 0.91 -8.38
CA PHE A 56 0.30 1.12 -8.11
C PHE A 56 1.03 -0.03 -7.41
N SER A 57 0.36 -1.18 -7.22
CA SER A 57 0.96 -2.37 -6.62
C SER A 57 0.56 -3.63 -7.39
N VAL A 58 1.26 -4.73 -7.10
CA VAL A 58 0.95 -6.06 -7.60
C VAL A 58 0.63 -6.94 -6.41
N VAL A 59 -0.47 -7.70 -6.47
CA VAL A 59 -0.79 -8.71 -5.46
C VAL A 59 -0.44 -10.09 -6.00
N VAL A 60 0.36 -10.87 -5.27
CA VAL A 60 0.74 -12.23 -5.66
C VAL A 60 0.46 -13.19 -4.52
N LEU A 61 -0.43 -14.16 -4.71
CA LEU A 61 -0.83 -15.05 -3.62
C LEU A 61 0.35 -15.89 -3.11
N GLU A 62 0.37 -16.24 -1.82
CA GLU A 62 1.46 -17.06 -1.25
C GLU A 62 1.67 -18.38 -2.02
N LYS A 63 0.56 -19.04 -2.41
CA LYS A 63 0.59 -20.25 -3.23
C LYS A 63 1.20 -20.06 -4.63
N GLU A 64 1.29 -18.82 -5.11
CA GLU A 64 1.84 -18.44 -6.41
C GLU A 64 3.29 -17.96 -6.32
N ILE A 65 3.89 -17.90 -5.12
CA ILE A 65 5.32 -17.57 -4.93
C ILE A 65 6.25 -18.39 -5.84
N PRO A 66 6.03 -19.70 -6.08
CA PRO A 66 6.86 -20.46 -7.03
C PRO A 66 6.88 -19.89 -8.45
N ARG A 67 5.82 -19.17 -8.85
CA ARG A 67 5.66 -18.50 -10.14
C ARG A 67 5.88 -16.99 -10.06
N LEU A 68 6.32 -16.44 -8.93
CA LEU A 68 6.48 -15.00 -8.70
C LEU A 68 7.29 -14.31 -9.81
N LYS A 69 8.41 -14.93 -10.20
CA LYS A 69 9.26 -14.39 -11.28
C LYS A 69 8.52 -14.34 -12.62
N GLU A 70 7.77 -15.38 -12.95
CA GLU A 70 6.97 -15.46 -14.18
C GLU A 70 5.92 -14.34 -14.19
N ILE A 71 5.11 -14.25 -13.13
CA ILE A 71 4.07 -13.23 -12.95
C ILE A 71 4.63 -11.82 -13.14
N LEU A 72 5.75 -11.50 -12.48
CA LEU A 72 6.34 -10.15 -12.56
C LEU A 72 6.95 -9.83 -13.93
N LEU A 73 7.43 -10.84 -14.65
CA LEU A 73 7.99 -10.69 -16.01
C LEU A 73 6.90 -10.60 -17.08
N GLU A 74 5.72 -11.19 -16.84
CA GLU A 74 4.57 -11.09 -17.75
C GLU A 74 3.93 -9.70 -17.75
N ILE A 75 4.16 -8.88 -16.71
CA ILE A 75 3.66 -7.51 -16.65
C ILE A 75 4.33 -6.66 -17.75
N PRO A 76 3.55 -6.12 -18.72
CA PRO A 76 4.11 -5.31 -19.78
C PRO A 76 4.80 -4.06 -19.23
N MET A 77 5.90 -3.65 -19.87
CA MET A 77 6.69 -2.50 -19.43
C MET A 77 5.84 -1.21 -19.31
N ARG A 78 4.86 -1.03 -20.20
CA ARG A 78 3.91 0.09 -20.12
C ARG A 78 3.13 0.09 -18.80
N ARG A 79 2.58 -1.06 -18.41
CA ARG A 79 1.83 -1.19 -17.15
C ARG A 79 2.73 -0.96 -15.95
N TYR A 80 3.96 -1.47 -15.99
CA TYR A 80 4.96 -1.20 -14.96
C TYR A 80 5.24 0.30 -14.81
N LEU A 81 5.45 1.03 -15.91
CA LEU A 81 5.72 2.47 -15.87
C LEU A 81 4.52 3.27 -15.32
N GLU A 82 3.30 2.87 -15.67
CA GLU A 82 2.07 3.45 -15.10
C GLU A 82 2.04 3.24 -13.57
N MET A 83 2.28 2.02 -13.10
CA MET A 83 2.34 1.73 -11.67
C MET A 83 3.44 2.53 -10.96
N GLN A 84 4.65 2.58 -11.52
CA GLN A 84 5.77 3.33 -10.95
C GLN A 84 5.47 4.82 -10.83
N MET A 85 4.85 5.42 -11.87
CA MET A 85 4.42 6.81 -11.82
C MET A 85 3.38 7.03 -10.73
N ASN A 86 2.43 6.10 -10.57
CA ASN A 86 1.44 6.17 -9.50
C ASN A 86 2.08 6.03 -8.12
N VAL A 87 3.07 5.14 -7.92
CA VAL A 87 3.86 5.07 -6.67
C VAL A 87 4.45 6.44 -6.31
N LYS A 88 5.08 7.10 -7.29
CA LYS A 88 5.65 8.43 -7.11
C LYS A 88 4.60 9.47 -6.72
N MET A 89 3.40 9.40 -7.30
CA MET A 89 2.31 10.32 -6.98
C MET A 89 1.75 10.09 -5.57
N VAL A 90 1.61 8.84 -5.14
CA VAL A 90 1.06 8.51 -3.81
C VAL A 90 2.08 8.67 -2.70
N GLN A 91 3.38 8.71 -3.01
CA GLN A 91 4.46 8.82 -2.02
C GLN A 91 4.24 9.92 -0.97
N LYS A 92 3.75 11.09 -1.38
CA LYS A 92 3.45 12.21 -0.47
C LYS A 92 2.45 11.86 0.65
N HIS A 93 1.55 10.91 0.41
CA HIS A 93 0.54 10.45 1.37
C HIS A 93 1.15 9.58 2.49
N PHE A 94 2.40 9.14 2.32
CA PHE A 94 3.15 8.31 3.27
C PHE A 94 4.31 9.06 3.92
N LEU A 95 4.53 10.33 3.57
CA LEU A 95 5.62 11.16 4.10
C LEU A 95 5.12 12.07 5.23
N TRP A 96 5.84 12.04 6.35
CA TRP A 96 5.61 12.98 7.45
C TRP A 96 6.21 14.35 7.12
N SER A 97 5.35 15.37 7.09
CA SER A 97 5.75 16.76 6.86
C SER A 97 5.90 17.51 8.19
N THR A 98 6.90 18.38 8.31
CA THR A 98 7.09 19.21 9.53
C THR A 98 5.95 20.20 9.78
N LYS A 99 5.33 20.68 8.70
CA LYS A 99 4.08 21.44 8.71
C LYS A 99 3.04 20.64 7.93
N PRO A 100 1.88 20.30 8.53
CA PRO A 100 0.89 19.49 7.85
C PRO A 100 0.44 20.11 6.52
N GLY A 101 0.59 19.35 5.43
CA GLY A 101 0.20 19.74 4.08
C GLY A 101 -1.05 18.99 3.62
N ARG A 102 -1.76 19.52 2.61
CA ARG A 102 -2.94 18.84 2.07
C ARG A 102 -2.61 17.41 1.63
N TYR A 103 -3.37 16.46 2.16
CA TYR A 103 -3.23 15.02 1.88
C TYR A 103 -1.87 14.43 2.28
N ASP A 104 -1.11 15.05 3.17
CA ASP A 104 0.06 14.37 3.74
C ASP A 104 -0.35 13.23 4.69
N VAL A 105 0.62 12.46 5.17
CA VAL A 105 0.34 11.31 6.05
C VAL A 105 -0.47 11.70 7.29
N PHE A 106 -0.28 12.91 7.84
CA PHE A 106 -1.04 13.39 8.98
C PHE A 106 -2.54 13.52 8.65
N HIS A 107 -2.87 14.17 7.52
CA HIS A 107 -4.26 14.31 7.09
C HIS A 107 -4.87 12.97 6.64
N MET A 108 -4.07 12.10 6.01
CA MET A 108 -4.50 10.76 5.62
C MET A 108 -4.90 9.92 6.86
N ILE A 109 -4.09 9.97 7.92
CA ILE A 109 -4.39 9.31 9.20
C ILE A 109 -5.66 9.88 9.83
N LEU A 110 -5.78 11.22 9.93
CA LEU A 110 -6.97 11.85 10.51
C LEU A 110 -8.24 11.48 9.76
N HIS A 111 -8.18 11.48 8.42
CA HIS A 111 -9.31 11.08 7.59
C HIS A 111 -9.66 9.61 7.81
N SER A 112 -8.67 8.71 7.85
CA SER A 112 -8.87 7.28 8.08
C SER A 112 -9.54 7.01 9.43
N ILE A 113 -9.10 7.69 10.50
CA ILE A 113 -9.70 7.58 11.83
C ILE A 113 -11.16 8.07 11.79
N TRP A 114 -11.40 9.24 11.21
CA TRP A 114 -12.75 9.79 11.09
C TRP A 114 -13.70 8.88 10.32
N PHE A 115 -13.25 8.35 9.16
CA PHE A 115 -14.02 7.42 8.34
C PHE A 115 -14.38 6.14 9.11
N ASN A 116 -13.41 5.55 9.82
CA ASN A 116 -13.65 4.34 10.62
C ASN A 116 -14.65 4.58 11.76
N LEU A 117 -14.57 5.72 12.45
CA LEU A 117 -15.52 6.08 13.51
C LEU A 117 -16.95 6.22 12.99
N LEU A 118 -17.13 6.80 11.80
CA LEU A 118 -18.46 6.90 11.18
C LEU A 118 -19.06 5.53 10.87
N ASN A 119 -18.28 4.61 10.31
CA ASN A 119 -18.76 3.27 9.96
C ASN A 119 -19.13 2.44 11.19
N GLN A 120 -18.44 2.62 12.33
CA GLN A 120 -18.82 2.00 13.61
C GLN A 120 -20.15 2.53 14.15
N ASN A 121 -20.43 3.82 13.96
CA ASN A 121 -21.67 4.44 14.42
C ASN A 121 -22.88 4.06 13.55
N GLN A 122 -22.69 3.79 12.26
CA GLN A 122 -23.77 3.33 11.37
C GLN A 122 -24.18 1.87 11.69
N THR A 123 -23.20 0.98 11.86
CA THR A 123 -23.44 -0.44 12.22
C THR A 123 -24.06 -0.65 13.61
N SER A 124 -24.04 0.36 14.48
CA SER A 124 -24.74 0.35 15.77
C SER A 124 -26.18 0.90 15.70
N SER A 125 -26.50 1.72 14.69
CA SER A 125 -27.88 2.22 14.45
C SER A 125 -28.76 1.22 13.69
N ASP A 126 -28.17 0.29 12.93
CA ASP A 126 -28.91 -0.75 12.17
C ASP A 126 -29.28 -2.00 13.00
N ARG A 127 -29.00 -1.99 14.31
CA ARG A 127 -29.43 -3.04 15.26
C ARG A 127 -30.70 -2.62 16.01
N VAL A 128 -31.75 -2.26 15.27
CA VAL A 128 -33.12 -2.33 15.80
C VAL A 128 -33.58 -3.77 15.58
N PRO A 129 -33.88 -4.57 16.62
CA PRO A 129 -34.51 -5.86 16.41
C PRO A 129 -35.93 -5.58 15.92
N ASP A 130 -36.25 -6.02 14.70
CA ASP A 130 -37.64 -6.18 14.28
C ASP A 130 -38.35 -7.04 15.32
N SER A 131 -39.31 -6.42 16.01
CA SER A 131 -40.26 -7.04 16.93
C SER A 131 -41.37 -7.76 16.17
#